data_AF-A0A973MIC8-F1
#
_entry.id   AF-A0A973MIC8-F1
#
_cell.length_a   1.000
_cell.length_b   1.000
_cell.length_c   1.000
_cell.angle_alpha   90.00
_cell.angle_beta   90.00
_cell.angle_gamma   90.00
#
_symmetry.space_group_name_H-M   'P 1'
#
loop_
_entity.id
_entity.type
_entity.pdbx_description
1 polymer ?
#
loop_
_entity_poly.entity_id
_entity_poly.type
_entity_poly.pdbx_seq_one_letter_code
_entity_poly.pdbx_strand_id
1 'polypeptide(L)'
;MTTTAPYVTAAEFQAYPTYLDLDDLRSGDVSPADQTAELNNLLLISSVWADSFCEQPLRAHLVTQNQRARPDRYGMLKLHADNSPIISVLSVSYGYTPTAMTTLSNLTGLWIEDGRQVVLPLSGNVGPWSGSLQFGIPMAGQDLFVSWQYLAGFASTTTSGTTAAGATSIGVADPIGIVAGRQYRIWEPGVEETVTVSPSYVPPVVTVPASATAVPLASPALFAHGADAGWSELPADAHVAIINYATALLMRPDNAHEDSFPDTRMASGTRQADSRQDGSGLIEEAERILDVYRRVR
;
A
#
# COMPACT_ATOMS: atom_id res chain seq x y z
N MET A 1 7.80 -7.00 -6.09
CA MET A 1 8.22 -6.98 -4.68
C MET A 1 7.24 -7.83 -3.92
N THR A 2 7.69 -8.91 -3.28
CA THR A 2 6.82 -9.81 -2.51
C THR A 2 6.42 -9.13 -1.20
N THR A 3 5.14 -9.10 -0.90
CA THR A 3 4.60 -8.60 0.38
C THR A 3 5.11 -9.51 1.51
N THR A 4 5.62 -8.92 2.60
CA THR A 4 6.27 -9.64 3.71
C THR A 4 5.43 -9.69 4.97
N ALA A 5 4.37 -8.88 5.03
CA ALA A 5 3.36 -8.86 6.09
C ALA A 5 1.98 -8.62 5.45
N PRO A 6 0.92 -9.29 5.91
CA PRO A 6 -0.42 -9.10 5.37
C PRO A 6 -0.96 -7.69 5.69
N TYR A 7 -1.89 -7.21 4.87
CA TYR A 7 -2.57 -5.91 5.09
C TYR A 7 -3.52 -5.93 6.30
N VAL A 8 -4.09 -7.10 6.58
CA VAL A 8 -5.01 -7.37 7.70
C VAL A 8 -4.29 -8.30 8.66
N THR A 9 -4.29 -7.97 9.94
CA THR A 9 -3.65 -8.82 10.97
C THR A 9 -4.55 -10.00 11.34
N ALA A 10 -3.97 -11.07 11.88
CA ALA A 10 -4.75 -12.22 12.35
C ALA A 10 -5.77 -11.82 13.45
N ALA A 11 -5.38 -10.94 14.37
CA ALA A 11 -6.25 -10.42 15.42
C ALA A 11 -7.42 -9.62 14.84
N GLU A 12 -7.15 -8.78 13.84
CA GLU A 12 -8.19 -8.03 13.13
C GLU A 12 -9.19 -8.95 12.41
N PHE A 13 -8.69 -9.98 11.73
CA PHE A 13 -9.54 -10.96 11.05
C PHE A 13 -10.42 -11.75 12.04
N GLN A 14 -9.86 -12.18 13.17
CA GLN A 14 -10.58 -12.91 14.22
C GLN A 14 -11.70 -12.08 14.86
N ALA A 15 -11.50 -10.77 14.99
CA ALA A 15 -12.52 -9.86 15.52
C ALA A 15 -13.63 -9.53 14.51
N TYR A 16 -13.35 -9.71 13.21
CA TYR A 16 -14.34 -9.47 12.17
C TYR A 16 -15.39 -10.60 12.16
N PRO A 17 -16.69 -10.29 11.99
CA PRO A 17 -17.75 -11.29 12.03
C PRO A 17 -17.78 -12.15 10.75
N THR A 18 -16.84 -13.09 10.64
CA THR A 18 -16.69 -14.01 9.49
C THR A 18 -17.52 -15.28 9.64
N TYR A 19 -18.02 -15.57 10.85
CA TYR A 19 -18.76 -16.79 11.20
C TYR A 19 -18.00 -18.11 10.94
N LEU A 20 -16.68 -18.03 10.79
CA LEU A 20 -15.80 -19.19 10.62
C LEU A 20 -15.19 -19.60 11.95
N ASP A 21 -15.02 -20.90 12.13
CA ASP A 21 -14.21 -21.46 13.22
C ASP A 21 -12.73 -21.45 12.79
N LEU A 22 -11.86 -20.88 13.64
CA LEU A 22 -10.45 -20.70 13.34
C LEU A 22 -9.55 -21.59 14.23
N ASP A 23 -10.15 -22.45 15.05
CA ASP A 23 -9.42 -23.26 16.04
C ASP A 23 -8.75 -24.50 15.42
N ASP A 24 -9.12 -24.91 14.20
CA ASP A 24 -8.58 -26.11 13.50
C ASP A 24 -8.24 -25.83 12.02
N LEU A 25 -7.51 -24.74 11.74
CA LEU A 25 -7.00 -24.46 10.39
C LEU A 25 -5.94 -25.47 9.95
N ARG A 26 -5.11 -25.93 10.89
CA ARG A 26 -4.18 -27.05 10.74
C ARG A 26 -4.74 -28.28 11.45
N SER A 27 -5.27 -29.20 10.66
CA SER A 27 -5.89 -30.42 11.20
C SER A 27 -4.95 -31.20 12.12
N GLY A 28 -5.39 -31.42 13.35
CA GLY A 28 -4.66 -32.21 14.36
C GLY A 28 -3.58 -31.44 15.11
N ASP A 29 -3.45 -30.12 14.89
CA ASP A 29 -2.58 -29.23 15.66
C ASP A 29 -3.41 -28.45 16.69
N VAL A 30 -3.02 -28.54 17.96
CA VAL A 30 -3.71 -27.83 19.07
C VAL A 30 -3.01 -26.55 19.48
N SER A 31 -1.88 -26.21 18.84
CA SER A 31 -1.06 -25.05 19.16
C SER A 31 -1.69 -23.77 18.60
N PRO A 32 -2.16 -22.83 19.44
CA PRO A 32 -2.78 -21.59 18.95
C PRO A 32 -1.83 -20.72 18.13
N ALA A 33 -0.52 -20.81 18.40
CA ALA A 33 0.51 -20.09 17.65
C ALA A 33 0.63 -20.61 16.21
N ASP A 34 0.53 -21.93 16.02
CA ASP A 34 0.60 -22.55 14.71
C ASP A 34 -0.68 -22.31 13.90
N GLN A 35 -1.84 -22.30 14.56
CA GLN A 35 -3.11 -21.89 13.94
C GLN A 35 -3.06 -20.43 13.49
N THR A 36 -2.54 -19.53 14.32
CA THR A 36 -2.36 -18.11 13.98
C THR A 36 -1.36 -17.90 12.84
N ALA A 37 -0.28 -18.69 12.81
CA ALA A 37 0.68 -18.66 11.71
C ALA A 37 0.06 -19.09 10.39
N GLU A 38 -0.82 -20.11 10.40
CA GLU A 38 -1.55 -20.52 9.21
C GLU A 38 -2.53 -19.45 8.72
N LEU A 39 -3.28 -18.84 9.63
CA LEU A 39 -4.15 -17.72 9.31
C LEU A 39 -3.36 -16.55 8.69
N ASN A 40 -2.18 -16.24 9.25
CA ASN A 40 -1.31 -15.20 8.70
C ASN A 40 -0.87 -15.53 7.26
N ASN A 41 -0.51 -16.79 6.97
CA ASN A 41 -0.18 -17.22 5.60
C ASN A 41 -1.37 -17.04 4.63
N LEU A 42 -2.59 -17.37 5.04
CA LEU A 42 -3.79 -17.17 4.23
C LEU A 42 -4.08 -15.68 3.99
N LEU A 43 -3.90 -14.84 5.00
CA LEU A 43 -4.01 -13.38 4.87
C LEU A 43 -2.92 -12.80 3.96
N LEU A 44 -1.73 -13.39 3.98
CA LEU A 44 -0.65 -13.00 3.08
C LEU A 44 -0.99 -13.36 1.63
N ILE A 45 -1.51 -14.56 1.37
CA ILE A 45 -2.00 -14.98 0.05
C ILE A 45 -3.09 -14.02 -0.43
N SER A 46 -4.03 -13.69 0.45
CA SER A 46 -5.13 -12.76 0.15
C SER A 46 -4.63 -11.35 -0.17
N SER A 47 -3.61 -10.89 0.54
CA SER A 47 -2.94 -9.61 0.29
C SER A 47 -2.24 -9.60 -1.07
N VAL A 48 -1.55 -10.68 -1.43
CA VAL A 48 -0.88 -10.84 -2.74
C VAL A 48 -1.90 -10.93 -3.88
N TRP A 49 -3.04 -11.58 -3.64
CA TRP A 49 -4.15 -11.60 -4.59
C TRP A 49 -4.68 -10.17 -4.83
N ALA A 50 -4.90 -9.39 -3.77
CA ALA A 50 -5.36 -8.00 -3.90
C ALA A 50 -4.37 -7.14 -4.71
N ASP A 51 -3.07 -7.24 -4.42
CA ASP A 51 -2.01 -6.57 -5.19
C ASP A 51 -2.04 -6.96 -6.68
N SER A 52 -2.28 -8.24 -6.97
CA SER A 52 -2.35 -8.77 -8.34
C SER A 52 -3.59 -8.30 -9.08
N PHE A 53 -4.75 -8.32 -8.41
CA PHE A 53 -6.02 -7.86 -8.94
C PHE A 53 -5.99 -6.36 -9.26
N CYS A 54 -5.43 -5.56 -8.36
CA CYS A 54 -5.26 -4.11 -8.57
C CYS A 54 -4.15 -3.79 -9.60
N GLU A 55 -3.36 -4.77 -10.03
CA GLU A 55 -2.18 -4.62 -10.90
C GLU A 55 -1.12 -3.65 -10.36
N GLN A 56 -1.09 -3.47 -9.03
CA GLN A 56 -0.12 -2.66 -8.31
C GLN A 56 -0.08 -3.07 -6.83
N PRO A 57 1.06 -2.95 -6.14
CA PRO A 57 1.10 -3.13 -4.69
C PRO A 57 0.31 -2.02 -3.99
N LEU A 58 -0.63 -2.41 -3.11
CA LEU A 58 -1.41 -1.46 -2.32
C LEU A 58 -0.62 -0.85 -1.17
N ARG A 59 0.37 -1.56 -0.61
CA ARG A 59 1.29 -1.02 0.40
C ARG A 59 2.19 0.06 -0.19
N ALA A 60 2.63 0.95 0.67
CA ALA A 60 3.65 1.93 0.34
C ALA A 60 4.93 1.23 -0.14
N HIS A 61 5.39 1.59 -1.34
CA HIS A 61 6.58 1.03 -1.95
C HIS A 61 7.27 2.04 -2.87
N LEU A 62 8.58 1.84 -3.04
CA LEU A 62 9.41 2.66 -3.90
C LEU A 62 9.28 2.21 -5.36
N VAL A 63 9.00 3.15 -6.26
CA VAL A 63 8.92 2.92 -7.70
C VAL A 63 9.98 3.77 -8.39
N THR A 64 10.75 3.15 -9.28
CA THR A 64 11.56 3.85 -10.28
C THR A 64 10.85 3.71 -11.62
N GLN A 65 10.46 4.83 -12.21
CA GLN A 65 9.75 4.84 -13.49
C GLN A 65 10.55 5.62 -14.53
N ASN A 66 10.62 5.06 -15.73
CA ASN A 66 11.25 5.67 -16.88
C ASN A 66 10.17 5.95 -17.93
N GLN A 67 10.09 7.18 -18.41
CA GLN A 67 9.11 7.55 -19.43
C GLN A 67 9.65 8.64 -20.36
N ARG A 68 8.96 8.84 -21.47
CA ARG A 68 9.15 10.03 -22.31
C ARG A 68 8.10 11.05 -21.93
N ALA A 69 8.53 12.30 -21.77
CA ALA A 69 7.62 13.40 -21.50
C ALA A 69 8.06 14.63 -22.30
N ARG A 70 7.09 15.51 -22.56
CA ARG A 70 7.31 16.78 -23.25
C ARG A 70 7.05 17.91 -22.25
N PRO A 71 7.95 18.89 -22.11
CA PRO A 71 7.63 20.09 -21.38
C PRO A 71 6.53 20.85 -22.13
N ASP A 72 5.58 21.38 -21.37
CA ASP A 72 4.52 22.23 -21.92
C ASP A 72 5.06 23.62 -22.32
N ARG A 73 4.18 24.49 -22.81
CA ARG A 73 4.53 25.86 -23.21
C ARG A 73 5.02 26.75 -22.06
N TYR A 74 4.78 26.34 -20.82
CA TYR A 74 5.18 27.01 -19.59
C TYR A 74 6.43 26.38 -18.97
N GLY A 75 7.03 25.39 -19.62
CA GLY A 75 8.20 24.67 -19.09
C GLY A 75 7.89 23.69 -17.97
N MET A 76 6.61 23.35 -17.79
CA MET A 76 6.20 22.36 -16.81
C MET A 76 6.28 20.97 -17.42
N LEU A 77 6.87 20.05 -16.68
CA LEU A 77 6.90 18.64 -17.00
C LEU A 77 5.73 17.96 -16.30
N LYS A 78 4.93 17.21 -17.07
CA LYS A 78 3.81 16.43 -16.58
C LYS A 78 4.16 14.95 -16.66
N LEU A 79 4.18 14.29 -15.51
CA LEU A 79 4.56 12.89 -15.37
C LEU A 79 3.36 12.10 -14.83
N HIS A 80 2.95 11.05 -15.51
CA HIS A 80 1.92 10.14 -15.01
C HIS A 80 2.59 8.97 -14.28
N ALA A 81 2.20 8.74 -13.02
CA ALA A 81 2.66 7.59 -12.27
C ALA A 81 1.91 6.34 -12.73
N ASP A 82 2.66 5.26 -12.86
CA ASP A 82 2.14 3.92 -13.06
C ASP A 82 1.40 3.40 -11.83
N ASN A 83 1.89 3.76 -10.63
CA ASN A 83 1.33 3.28 -9.36
C ASN A 83 0.73 4.46 -8.57
N SER A 84 -0.43 4.25 -7.96
CA SER A 84 -1.20 5.26 -7.26
C SER A 84 -1.87 4.71 -5.99
N PRO A 85 -2.05 5.52 -4.94
CA PRO A 85 -1.77 6.96 -4.87
C PRO A 85 -0.28 7.27 -4.67
N ILE A 86 0.19 8.40 -5.21
CA ILE A 86 1.55 8.91 -4.96
C ILE A 86 1.59 9.58 -3.58
N ILE A 87 2.51 9.13 -2.73
CA ILE A 87 2.76 9.68 -1.40
C ILE A 87 3.78 10.83 -1.49
N SER A 88 4.92 10.59 -2.14
CA SER A 88 6.00 11.57 -2.27
C SER A 88 6.87 11.28 -3.49
N VAL A 89 7.55 12.32 -4.00
CA VAL A 89 8.54 12.20 -5.08
C VAL A 89 9.92 12.42 -4.49
N LEU A 90 10.82 11.46 -4.70
CA LEU A 90 12.15 11.44 -4.10
C LEU A 90 13.21 12.03 -5.04
N SER A 91 13.15 11.69 -6.32
CA SER A 91 14.07 12.21 -7.32
C SER A 91 13.44 12.27 -8.70
N VAL A 92 13.87 13.23 -9.50
CA VAL A 92 13.48 13.37 -10.90
C VAL A 92 14.73 13.74 -11.68
N SER A 93 14.97 13.05 -12.78
CA SER A 93 16.09 13.29 -13.69
C SER A 93 15.57 13.30 -15.11
N TYR A 94 16.11 14.18 -15.95
CA TYR A 94 15.68 14.32 -17.35
C TYR A 94 16.87 14.52 -18.30
N GLY A 95 16.73 14.13 -19.56
CA GLY A 95 17.78 14.31 -20.56
C GLY A 95 17.29 14.07 -21.99
N TYR A 96 18.08 14.52 -22.97
CA TYR A 96 17.81 14.24 -24.39
C TYR A 96 18.22 12.82 -24.80
N THR A 97 19.05 12.17 -23.99
CA THR A 97 19.41 10.77 -24.14
C THR A 97 19.23 10.06 -22.80
N PRO A 98 18.92 8.76 -22.79
CA PRO A 98 18.78 7.99 -21.56
C PRO A 98 20.10 7.79 -20.80
N THR A 99 21.24 8.06 -21.44
CA THR A 99 22.59 7.88 -20.85
C THR A 99 23.19 9.17 -20.30
N ALA A 100 22.62 10.34 -20.62
CA ALA A 100 23.09 11.64 -20.17
C ALA A 100 21.92 12.45 -19.60
N MET A 101 21.61 12.17 -18.34
CA MET A 101 20.48 12.78 -17.63
C MET A 101 20.96 13.78 -16.56
N THR A 102 20.22 14.87 -16.42
CA THR A 102 20.40 15.90 -15.38
C THR A 102 19.38 15.65 -14.28
N THR A 103 19.83 15.45 -13.05
CA THR A 103 18.96 15.35 -11.88
C THR A 103 18.49 16.73 -11.44
N LEU A 104 17.20 16.88 -11.19
CA LEU A 104 16.64 18.09 -10.58
C LEU A 104 17.12 18.17 -9.12
N SER A 105 17.94 19.18 -8.83
CA SER A 105 18.48 19.42 -7.49
C SER A 105 17.44 19.96 -6.50
N ASN A 106 16.33 20.48 -7.02
CA ASN A 106 15.27 21.06 -6.22
C ASN A 106 13.91 20.60 -6.73
N LEU A 107 13.12 19.98 -5.85
CA LEU A 107 11.75 19.54 -6.09
C LEU A 107 10.71 20.49 -5.46
N THR A 108 11.12 21.66 -4.94
CA THR A 108 10.18 22.68 -4.44
C THR A 108 9.33 23.22 -5.59
N GLY A 109 8.02 23.23 -5.43
CA GLY A 109 7.07 23.62 -6.50
C GLY A 109 6.55 22.45 -7.32
N LEU A 110 6.93 21.21 -6.97
CA LEU A 110 6.25 20.01 -7.44
C LEU A 110 4.81 19.96 -6.90
N TRP A 111 3.88 19.62 -7.79
CA TRP A 111 2.47 19.46 -7.48
C TRP A 111 2.04 18.04 -7.83
N ILE A 112 1.42 17.34 -6.88
CA ILE A 112 0.82 16.03 -7.09
C ILE A 112 -0.68 16.26 -7.31
N GLU A 113 -1.14 16.02 -8.53
CA GLU A 113 -2.52 16.16 -8.96
C GLU A 113 -3.21 14.79 -8.88
N ASP A 114 -4.32 14.73 -8.13
CA ASP A 114 -5.16 13.55 -7.90
C ASP A 114 -4.40 12.27 -7.51
N GLY A 115 -3.22 12.41 -6.89
CA GLY A 115 -2.38 11.28 -6.48
C GLY A 115 -1.86 10.43 -7.63
N ARG A 116 -1.94 10.89 -8.89
CA ARG A 116 -1.58 10.11 -10.10
C ARG A 116 -0.67 10.87 -11.06
N GLN A 117 -0.80 12.19 -11.12
CA GLN A 117 0.01 13.02 -11.99
C GLN A 117 0.91 13.91 -11.16
N VAL A 118 2.15 14.07 -11.60
CA VAL A 118 3.10 14.98 -11.01
C VAL A 118 3.43 16.07 -12.02
N VAL A 119 3.20 17.31 -11.62
CA VAL A 119 3.51 18.50 -12.38
C VAL A 119 4.66 19.20 -11.70
N LEU A 120 5.76 19.43 -12.41
CA LEU A 120 6.94 20.08 -11.84
C LEU A 120 7.63 21.00 -12.85
N PRO A 121 8.19 22.13 -12.39
CA PRO A 121 8.96 23.01 -13.26
C PRO A 121 10.32 22.37 -13.57
N LEU A 122 10.75 22.44 -14.82
CA LEU A 122 12.14 22.10 -15.17
C LEU A 122 13.07 23.22 -14.67
N SER A 123 14.21 22.86 -14.10
CA SER A 123 15.20 23.83 -13.65
C SER A 123 15.83 24.55 -14.85
N GLY A 124 15.61 25.85 -14.95
CA GLY A 124 16.10 26.70 -16.03
C GLY A 124 15.08 27.80 -16.34
N ASN A 125 15.51 28.93 -16.91
CA ASN A 125 14.62 29.96 -17.43
C ASN A 125 13.85 29.43 -18.65
N VAL A 126 12.92 28.49 -18.45
CA VAL A 126 11.90 28.16 -19.44
C VAL A 126 10.83 29.24 -19.32
N GLY A 127 11.18 30.45 -19.75
CA GLY A 127 10.22 31.54 -19.86
C GLY A 127 9.11 31.18 -20.85
N PRO A 128 7.94 31.83 -20.76
CA PRO A 128 6.87 31.65 -21.73
C PRO A 128 7.43 31.82 -23.15
N TRP A 129 7.10 30.89 -24.03
CA TRP A 129 7.52 30.90 -25.43
C TRP A 129 7.31 32.30 -26.05
N SER A 130 8.42 32.97 -26.42
CA SER A 130 8.41 34.37 -26.86
C SER A 130 8.64 34.56 -28.36
N GLY A 131 8.72 33.49 -29.15
CA GLY A 131 8.80 33.58 -30.62
C GLY A 131 9.58 32.46 -31.30
N SER A 132 9.83 32.63 -32.61
CA SER A 132 10.47 31.64 -33.50
C SER A 132 11.97 31.41 -33.28
N LEU A 133 12.61 32.18 -32.39
CA LEU A 133 14.04 32.12 -32.10
C LEU A 133 14.28 32.13 -30.58
N GLN A 134 13.91 31.05 -29.90
CA GLN A 134 14.29 30.81 -28.51
C GLN A 134 15.57 29.97 -28.48
N PHE A 135 16.63 30.51 -27.87
CA PHE A 135 17.87 29.80 -27.58
C PHE A 135 17.90 29.47 -26.09
N GLY A 136 17.95 28.18 -25.74
CA GLY A 136 17.93 27.71 -24.35
C GLY A 136 17.37 26.30 -24.22
N ILE A 137 17.74 25.63 -23.14
CA ILE A 137 17.45 24.21 -22.88
C ILE A 137 16.58 24.11 -21.63
N PRO A 138 15.51 23.29 -21.60
CA PRO A 138 14.86 22.56 -22.70
C PRO A 138 13.76 23.36 -23.42
N MET A 139 13.60 23.14 -24.74
CA MET A 139 12.59 23.79 -25.57
C MET A 139 11.22 23.12 -25.42
N ALA A 140 10.15 23.90 -25.37
CA ALA A 140 8.78 23.39 -25.35
C ALA A 140 8.52 22.46 -26.55
N GLY A 141 7.90 21.30 -26.29
CA GLY A 141 7.51 20.34 -27.33
C GLY A 141 8.57 19.33 -27.78
N GLN A 142 9.80 19.36 -27.28
CA GLN A 142 10.78 18.30 -27.53
C GLN A 142 10.59 17.10 -26.59
N ASP A 143 10.83 15.89 -27.10
CA ASP A 143 10.82 14.67 -26.29
C ASP A 143 12.03 14.65 -25.34
N LEU A 144 11.75 14.53 -24.05
CA LEU A 144 12.74 14.28 -23.02
C LEU A 144 12.60 12.86 -22.50
N PHE A 145 13.72 12.20 -22.25
CA PHE A 145 13.78 10.99 -21.43
C PHE A 145 13.77 11.41 -19.96
N VAL A 146 12.88 10.81 -19.17
CA VAL A 146 12.70 11.11 -17.75
C VAL A 146 12.80 9.83 -16.96
N SER A 147 13.56 9.87 -15.88
CA SER A 147 13.64 8.83 -14.86
C SER A 147 13.35 9.49 -13.52
N TRP A 148 12.43 8.91 -12.77
CA TRP A 148 12.01 9.48 -11.50
C TRP A 148 11.69 8.39 -10.51
N GLN A 149 11.94 8.68 -9.24
CA GLN A 149 11.65 7.82 -8.12
C GLN A 149 10.60 8.45 -7.23
N TYR A 150 9.57 7.68 -6.92
CA TYR A 150 8.48 8.12 -6.07
C TYR A 150 8.02 6.97 -5.17
N LEU A 151 7.38 7.34 -4.07
CA LEU A 151 6.73 6.43 -3.15
C LEU A 151 5.23 6.42 -3.46
N ALA A 152 4.66 5.24 -3.67
CA ALA A 152 3.24 5.07 -3.98
C ALA A 152 2.60 3.95 -3.15
N GLY A 153 1.28 4.00 -3.00
CA GLY A 153 0.47 3.09 -2.19
C GLY A 153 -0.03 3.74 -0.91
N PHE A 154 -0.48 2.91 0.03
CA PHE A 154 -0.95 3.29 1.36
C PHE A 154 0.04 2.80 2.42
N ALA A 155 0.31 3.59 3.45
CA ALA A 155 1.12 3.08 4.55
C ALA A 155 0.36 1.92 5.22
N SER A 156 1.00 0.77 5.34
CA SER A 156 0.44 -0.41 6.00
C SER A 156 1.58 -1.13 6.70
N THR A 157 1.49 -1.23 8.02
CA THR A 157 2.55 -1.74 8.89
C THR A 157 1.95 -2.32 10.15
N THR A 158 2.78 -2.82 11.05
CA THR A 158 2.38 -3.25 12.38
C THR A 158 3.17 -2.51 13.45
N THR A 159 2.64 -2.46 14.67
CA THR A 159 3.40 -1.95 15.81
C THR A 159 4.57 -2.88 16.12
N SER A 160 5.76 -2.31 16.31
CA SER A 160 6.98 -3.09 16.59
C SER A 160 7.14 -3.48 18.08
N GLY A 161 6.21 -3.05 18.93
CA GLY A 161 6.26 -3.23 20.38
C GLY A 161 5.04 -2.64 21.07
N THR A 162 4.93 -2.85 22.38
CA THR A 162 3.80 -2.35 23.17
C THR A 162 3.87 -0.82 23.34
N THR A 163 2.73 -0.17 23.18
CA THR A 163 2.56 1.27 23.44
C THR A 163 1.65 1.45 24.65
N ALA A 164 2.04 2.28 25.60
CA ALA A 164 1.18 2.61 26.74
C ALA A 164 0.16 3.71 26.38
N ALA A 165 -1.01 3.68 27.02
CA ALA A 165 -1.94 4.80 26.96
C ALA A 165 -1.25 6.11 27.40
N GLY A 166 -1.44 7.19 26.65
CA GLY A 166 -0.77 8.46 26.84
C GLY A 166 0.64 8.54 26.23
N ALA A 167 1.10 7.52 25.49
CA ALA A 167 2.37 7.61 24.78
C ALA A 167 2.34 8.66 23.65
N THR A 168 3.41 9.43 23.51
CA THR A 168 3.56 10.45 22.46
C THR A 168 4.27 9.92 21.21
N SER A 169 4.57 8.62 21.17
CA SER A 169 5.19 7.94 20.03
C SER A 169 4.82 6.48 20.03
N ILE A 170 4.72 5.88 18.85
CA ILE A 170 4.45 4.47 18.66
C ILE A 170 5.56 3.89 17.78
N GLY A 171 6.09 2.73 18.15
CA GLY A 171 7.06 2.01 17.31
C GLY A 171 6.33 1.27 16.19
N VAL A 172 6.78 1.45 14.94
CA VAL A 172 6.29 0.70 13.77
C VAL A 172 7.38 -0.20 13.22
N ALA A 173 7.00 -1.35 12.68
CA ALA A 173 7.93 -2.30 12.06
C ALA A 173 8.49 -1.76 10.74
N ASP A 174 7.61 -1.18 9.91
CA ASP A 174 7.93 -0.54 8.63
C ASP A 174 7.40 0.91 8.60
N PRO A 175 8.27 1.94 8.57
CA PRO A 175 7.87 3.34 8.49
C PRO A 175 7.62 3.85 7.06
N ILE A 176 7.79 3.00 6.04
CA ILE A 176 7.62 3.39 4.64
C ILE A 176 6.17 3.84 4.40
N GLY A 177 6.02 5.02 3.80
CA GLY A 177 4.71 5.61 3.49
C GLY A 177 4.13 6.49 4.58
N ILE A 178 4.71 6.49 5.78
CA ILE A 178 4.27 7.37 6.86
C ILE A 178 4.69 8.81 6.56
N VAL A 179 3.75 9.73 6.65
CA VAL A 179 3.93 11.17 6.37
C VAL A 179 3.48 11.98 7.57
N ALA A 180 4.24 13.04 7.86
CA ALA A 180 3.93 13.98 8.94
C ALA A 180 2.55 14.63 8.74
N GLY A 181 1.77 14.76 9.81
CA GLY A 181 0.45 15.38 9.80
C GLY A 181 -0.69 14.52 9.22
N ARG A 182 -0.40 13.32 8.69
CA ARG A 182 -1.44 12.38 8.26
C ARG A 182 -2.03 11.58 9.41
N GLN A 183 -3.24 11.09 9.19
CA GLN A 183 -3.96 10.23 10.11
C GLN A 183 -3.83 8.77 9.68
N TYR A 184 -3.72 7.89 10.66
CA TYR A 184 -3.62 6.47 10.46
C TYR A 184 -4.47 5.76 11.51
N ARG A 185 -5.04 4.62 11.14
CA ARG A 185 -5.84 3.82 12.05
C ARG A 185 -5.03 2.67 12.62
N ILE A 186 -5.14 2.49 13.92
CA ILE A 186 -4.64 1.31 14.62
C ILE A 186 -5.80 0.32 14.71
N TRP A 187 -5.59 -0.85 14.13
CA TRP A 187 -6.52 -1.97 14.06
C TRP A 187 -6.14 -2.98 15.13
N GLU A 188 -6.67 -2.76 16.33
CA GLU A 188 -6.53 -3.66 17.47
C GLU A 188 -7.91 -3.86 18.12
N PRO A 189 -8.44 -5.10 18.12
CA PRO A 189 -9.80 -5.37 18.57
C PRO A 189 -10.12 -4.81 19.96
N GLY A 190 -11.12 -3.94 20.04
CA GLY A 190 -11.64 -3.37 21.29
C GLY A 190 -10.89 -2.14 21.82
N VAL A 191 -9.77 -1.75 21.18
CA VAL A 191 -9.01 -0.53 21.51
C VAL A 191 -8.61 0.24 20.25
N GLU A 192 -9.40 0.12 19.17
CA GLU A 192 -9.11 0.80 17.90
C GLU A 192 -9.11 2.33 18.07
N GLU A 193 -8.09 2.99 17.52
CA GLU A 193 -8.05 4.46 17.49
C GLU A 193 -7.41 5.00 16.20
N THR A 194 -7.70 6.26 15.90
CA THR A 194 -7.05 6.99 14.81
C THR A 194 -6.03 7.96 15.40
N VAL A 195 -4.76 7.75 15.05
CA VAL A 195 -3.66 8.59 15.51
C VAL A 195 -3.21 9.53 14.38
N THR A 196 -2.82 10.74 14.76
CA THR A 196 -2.23 11.70 13.83
C THR A 196 -0.72 11.74 14.04
N VAL A 197 0.06 11.58 12.98
CA VAL A 197 1.53 11.68 13.06
C VAL A 197 1.93 13.13 13.27
N SER A 198 2.87 13.36 14.19
CA SER A 198 3.37 14.70 14.48
C SER A 198 3.92 15.40 13.23
N PRO A 199 3.66 16.70 13.02
CA PRO A 199 4.31 17.50 11.99
C PRO A 199 5.85 17.52 12.08
N SER A 200 6.41 17.17 13.25
CA SER A 200 7.85 17.07 13.47
C SER A 200 8.47 15.76 12.95
N TYR A 201 7.65 14.82 12.49
CA TYR A 201 8.14 13.54 11.97
C TYR A 201 8.92 13.77 10.67
N VAL A 202 10.14 13.23 10.63
CA VAL A 202 10.95 13.18 9.43
C VAL A 202 11.04 11.72 9.00
N PRO A 203 10.45 11.33 7.85
CA PRO A 203 10.51 9.96 7.38
C PRO A 203 11.96 9.49 7.25
N PRO A 204 12.30 8.28 7.74
CA PRO A 204 13.64 7.75 7.58
C PRO A 204 13.94 7.46 6.10
N VAL A 205 15.22 7.37 5.77
CA VAL A 205 15.64 6.89 4.45
C VAL A 205 15.10 5.48 4.25
N VAL A 206 14.47 5.24 3.11
CA VAL A 206 13.88 3.94 2.76
C VAL A 206 14.98 2.88 2.68
N THR A 207 14.91 1.88 3.56
CA THR A 207 15.79 0.69 3.53
C THR A 207 14.98 -0.56 3.23
N VAL A 208 15.61 -1.57 2.61
CA VAL A 208 15.00 -2.89 2.38
C VAL A 208 15.96 -3.94 2.94
N PRO A 209 15.61 -4.64 4.05
CA PRO A 209 14.35 -4.54 4.80
C PRO A 209 14.19 -3.21 5.56
N ALA A 210 12.95 -2.87 5.88
CA ALA A 210 12.63 -1.72 6.71
C ALA A 210 13.13 -1.95 8.14
N SER A 211 13.50 -0.87 8.83
CA SER A 211 13.91 -0.91 10.23
C SER A 211 12.85 -0.29 11.12
N ALA A 212 12.61 -0.94 12.26
CA ALA A 212 11.63 -0.45 13.22
C ALA A 212 11.95 0.99 13.64
N THR A 213 10.94 1.85 13.66
CA THR A 213 11.10 3.30 13.86
C THR A 213 10.04 3.82 14.81
N ALA A 214 10.42 4.71 15.73
CA ALA A 214 9.48 5.41 16.59
C ALA A 214 8.87 6.59 15.84
N VAL A 215 7.55 6.54 15.64
CA VAL A 215 6.77 7.59 14.97
C VAL A 215 6.14 8.49 16.05
N PRO A 216 6.52 9.77 16.14
CA PRO A 216 5.93 10.71 17.10
C PRO A 216 4.49 11.04 16.69
N LEU A 217 3.60 11.16 17.67
CA LEU A 217 2.19 11.50 17.49
C LEU A 217 1.94 12.98 17.77
N ALA A 218 0.97 13.58 17.07
CA ALA A 218 0.53 14.96 17.31
C ALA A 218 -0.27 15.08 18.63
N SER A 219 -0.99 14.01 19.01
CA SER A 219 -1.66 13.85 20.30
C SER A 219 -1.28 12.51 20.91
N PRO A 220 -1.16 12.39 22.24
CA PRO A 220 -0.90 11.10 22.88
C PRO A 220 -1.92 10.03 22.50
N ALA A 221 -1.50 8.77 22.40
CA ALA A 221 -2.38 7.62 22.19
C ALA A 221 -3.42 7.52 23.33
N LEU A 222 -4.67 7.22 23.00
CA LEU A 222 -5.75 7.10 23.98
C LEU A 222 -5.70 5.75 24.70
N PHE A 223 -5.35 4.69 23.97
CA PHE A 223 -5.32 3.34 24.48
C PHE A 223 -3.89 2.79 24.54
N ALA A 224 -3.74 1.71 25.30
CA ALA A 224 -2.52 0.91 25.24
C ALA A 224 -2.66 -0.07 24.08
N HIS A 225 -1.59 -0.24 23.32
CA HIS A 225 -1.55 -1.13 22.16
C HIS A 225 -0.52 -2.23 22.33
N GLY A 226 -0.86 -3.43 21.87
CA GLY A 226 0.06 -4.56 21.77
C GLY A 226 1.16 -4.35 20.73
N ALA A 227 2.13 -5.27 20.73
CA ALA A 227 2.96 -5.49 19.56
C ALA A 227 2.12 -6.15 18.47
N ASP A 228 2.54 -6.01 17.20
CA ASP A 228 1.90 -6.59 16.02
C ASP A 228 0.46 -6.13 15.75
N ALA A 229 -0.01 -5.07 16.43
CA ALA A 229 -1.26 -4.40 16.12
C ALA A 229 -1.19 -3.77 14.71
N GLY A 230 -2.25 -3.89 13.93
CA GLY A 230 -2.29 -3.33 12.58
C GLY A 230 -2.22 -1.81 12.64
N TRP A 231 -1.38 -1.18 11.83
CA TRP A 231 -1.34 0.27 11.67
C TRP A 231 -1.37 0.59 10.19
N SER A 232 -2.46 1.20 9.73
CA SER A 232 -2.66 1.40 8.30
C SER A 232 -3.37 2.72 7.96
N GLU A 233 -3.02 3.28 6.81
CA GLU A 233 -3.79 4.30 6.05
C GLU A 233 -4.66 3.64 4.98
N LEU A 234 -4.53 2.33 4.78
CA LEU A 234 -5.30 1.59 3.79
C LEU A 234 -6.81 1.78 4.09
N PRO A 235 -7.63 2.11 3.08
CA PRO A 235 -9.05 2.30 3.29
C PRO A 235 -9.71 1.05 3.89
N ALA A 236 -10.67 1.25 4.79
CA ALA A 236 -11.39 0.15 5.45
C ALA A 236 -12.03 -0.82 4.43
N ASP A 237 -12.48 -0.30 3.28
CA ASP A 237 -13.06 -1.12 2.21
C ASP A 237 -12.04 -2.14 1.65
N ALA A 238 -10.77 -1.73 1.50
CA ALA A 238 -9.72 -2.65 1.04
C ALA A 238 -9.41 -3.73 2.10
N HIS A 239 -9.50 -3.39 3.40
CA HIS A 239 -9.42 -4.40 4.47
C HIS A 239 -10.57 -5.41 4.35
N VAL A 240 -11.80 -4.94 4.15
CA VAL A 240 -12.98 -5.81 3.96
C VAL A 240 -12.84 -6.71 2.75
N ALA A 241 -12.32 -6.20 1.62
CA ALA A 241 -12.09 -7.03 0.43
C ALA A 241 -11.10 -8.18 0.70
N ILE A 242 -10.03 -7.90 1.45
CA ILE A 242 -9.03 -8.91 1.82
C ILE A 242 -9.63 -9.93 2.79
N ILE A 243 -10.43 -9.49 3.77
CA ILE A 243 -11.17 -10.36 4.68
C ILE A 243 -12.14 -11.26 3.92
N ASN A 244 -12.90 -10.71 2.96
CA ASN A 244 -13.84 -11.47 2.14
C ASN A 244 -13.13 -12.54 1.31
N TYR A 245 -11.99 -12.21 0.70
CA TYR A 245 -11.20 -13.17 -0.06
C TYR A 245 -10.58 -14.25 0.83
N ALA A 246 -10.01 -13.89 1.97
CA ALA A 246 -9.49 -14.84 2.96
C ALA A 246 -10.59 -15.77 3.48
N THR A 247 -11.78 -15.22 3.74
CA THR A 247 -12.97 -15.97 4.12
C THR A 247 -13.38 -16.95 3.01
N ALA A 248 -13.36 -16.53 1.74
CA ALA A 248 -13.65 -17.40 0.61
C ALA A 248 -12.64 -18.56 0.49
N LEU A 249 -11.34 -18.30 0.69
CA LEU A 249 -10.31 -19.34 0.71
C LEU A 249 -10.57 -20.38 1.80
N LEU A 250 -10.99 -19.93 2.99
CA LEU A 250 -11.36 -20.81 4.10
C LEU A 250 -12.66 -21.57 3.87
N MET A 251 -13.56 -21.06 3.04
CA MET A 251 -14.85 -21.71 2.71
C MET A 251 -14.75 -22.76 1.60
N ARG A 252 -13.59 -22.93 0.95
CA ARG A 252 -13.43 -23.81 -0.22
C ARG A 252 -13.69 -25.30 0.13
N PRO A 253 -14.62 -25.99 -0.56
CA PRO A 253 -14.81 -27.43 -0.40
C PRO A 253 -13.70 -28.23 -1.10
N ASP A 254 -13.28 -29.35 -0.49
CA ASP A 254 -12.24 -30.29 -0.99
C ASP A 254 -12.74 -31.21 -2.13
N ASN A 255 -13.48 -30.65 -3.09
CA ASN A 255 -14.17 -31.45 -4.10
C ASN A 255 -13.60 -31.17 -5.49
N ALA A 256 -12.81 -32.11 -6.01
CA ALA A 256 -12.09 -32.08 -7.30
C ALA A 256 -12.95 -31.94 -8.57
N HIS A 257 -14.25 -31.65 -8.48
CA HIS A 257 -15.19 -31.68 -9.61
C HIS A 257 -15.88 -30.37 -9.98
N GLU A 258 -15.68 -29.27 -9.24
CA GLU A 258 -16.39 -28.01 -9.51
C GLU A 258 -15.50 -26.76 -9.48
N ASP A 259 -14.22 -26.86 -9.79
CA ASP A 259 -13.30 -25.72 -9.66
C ASP A 259 -12.86 -25.09 -11.00
N SER A 260 -12.91 -23.76 -11.04
CA SER A 260 -12.42 -22.92 -12.14
C SER A 260 -10.91 -22.63 -12.01
N PHE A 261 -10.26 -23.08 -10.93
CA PHE A 261 -8.86 -22.77 -10.61
C PHE A 261 -8.06 -24.00 -10.12
N PRO A 262 -6.73 -24.06 -10.36
CA PRO A 262 -5.90 -25.21 -10.00
C PRO A 262 -5.66 -25.36 -8.49
N ASP A 263 -5.57 -26.64 -8.11
CA ASP A 263 -5.48 -27.28 -6.79
C ASP A 263 -4.47 -26.64 -5.79
N THR A 264 -4.95 -26.18 -4.64
CA THR A 264 -4.13 -25.92 -3.44
C THR A 264 -4.71 -26.72 -2.29
N ARG A 265 -3.96 -27.70 -1.80
CA ARG A 265 -4.36 -28.74 -0.82
C ARG A 265 -4.61 -28.23 0.62
N MET A 266 -5.44 -27.20 0.80
CA MET A 266 -5.83 -26.70 2.11
C MET A 266 -7.32 -26.99 2.33
N ALA A 267 -7.64 -28.00 3.13
CA ALA A 267 -8.99 -28.32 3.53
C ALA A 267 -9.28 -27.69 4.91
N SER A 268 -10.28 -26.82 4.98
CA SER A 268 -10.80 -26.26 6.24
C SER A 268 -12.09 -26.99 6.62
N GLY A 269 -12.18 -27.50 7.86
CA GLY A 269 -13.33 -28.26 8.37
C GLY A 269 -14.56 -27.42 8.71
N THR A 270 -14.60 -26.14 8.32
CA THR A 270 -15.52 -25.14 8.88
C THR A 270 -16.98 -25.22 8.40
N ARG A 271 -17.37 -26.14 7.48
CA ARG A 271 -18.76 -26.16 6.95
C ARG A 271 -19.35 -27.55 6.67
N GLN A 272 -20.32 -27.96 7.49
CA GLN A 272 -21.28 -29.04 7.16
C GLN A 272 -22.72 -28.55 6.84
N ALA A 273 -23.04 -27.25 6.93
CA ALA A 273 -24.45 -26.80 6.95
C ALA A 273 -24.83 -25.50 6.19
N ASP A 274 -23.96 -24.86 5.40
CA ASP A 274 -24.35 -23.67 4.58
C ASP A 274 -24.76 -24.07 3.15
N SER A 275 -25.83 -23.42 2.66
CA SER A 275 -26.37 -23.52 1.30
C SER A 275 -25.57 -22.76 0.23
N ARG A 276 -24.67 -21.85 0.62
CA ARG A 276 -23.71 -21.16 -0.26
C ARG A 276 -22.35 -21.87 -0.13
N GLN A 277 -22.11 -22.87 -0.95
CA GLN A 277 -21.05 -23.86 -0.69
C GLN A 277 -19.65 -23.45 -1.14
N ASP A 278 -19.47 -22.43 -1.98
CA ASP A 278 -18.22 -22.22 -2.73
C ASP A 278 -17.48 -20.89 -2.45
N GLY A 279 -18.08 -19.98 -1.66
CA GLY A 279 -17.47 -18.67 -1.35
C GLY A 279 -17.35 -17.70 -2.54
N SER A 280 -17.85 -18.06 -3.72
CA SER A 280 -17.69 -17.29 -4.97
C SER A 280 -18.25 -15.86 -4.88
N GLY A 281 -19.40 -15.69 -4.23
CA GLY A 281 -20.00 -14.36 -4.02
C GLY A 281 -19.16 -13.42 -3.14
N LEU A 282 -18.31 -13.95 -2.26
CA LEU A 282 -17.38 -13.12 -1.47
C LEU A 282 -16.20 -12.64 -2.33
N ILE A 283 -15.79 -13.45 -3.31
CA ILE A 283 -14.75 -13.08 -4.28
C ILE A 283 -15.28 -11.96 -5.18
N GLU A 284 -16.47 -12.12 -5.77
CA GLU A 284 -17.10 -11.08 -6.60
C GLU A 284 -17.25 -9.76 -5.84
N GLU A 285 -17.65 -9.82 -4.57
CA GLU A 285 -17.74 -8.63 -3.73
C GLU A 285 -16.36 -8.01 -3.42
N ALA A 286 -15.35 -8.83 -3.15
CA ALA A 286 -13.99 -8.35 -2.96
C ALA A 286 -13.43 -7.68 -4.22
N GLU A 287 -13.66 -8.25 -5.40
CA GLU A 287 -13.30 -7.67 -6.69
C GLU A 287 -14.02 -6.34 -6.94
N ARG A 288 -15.33 -6.30 -6.68
CA ARG A 288 -16.14 -5.07 -6.81
C ARG A 288 -15.62 -3.94 -5.93
N ILE A 289 -15.19 -4.25 -4.71
CA ILE A 289 -14.62 -3.27 -3.79
C ILE A 289 -13.24 -2.81 -4.27
N LEU A 290 -12.40 -3.74 -4.74
CA LEU A 290 -11.02 -3.43 -5.16
C LEU A 290 -10.91 -2.73 -6.52
N ASP A 291 -11.94 -2.79 -7.37
CA ASP A 291 -11.92 -2.20 -8.71
C ASP A 291 -11.58 -0.69 -8.70
N VAL A 292 -11.98 0.04 -7.64
CA VAL A 292 -11.66 1.46 -7.46
C VAL A 292 -10.15 1.71 -7.29
N TYR A 293 -9.41 0.76 -6.72
CA TYR A 293 -7.97 0.84 -6.48
C TYR A 293 -7.16 0.25 -7.63
N ARG A 294 -7.82 -0.30 -8.65
CA ARG A 294 -7.15 -0.87 -9.80
C ARG A 294 -6.39 0.20 -10.57
N ARG A 295 -5.19 -0.18 -11.03
CA ARG A 295 -4.39 0.66 -11.91
C ARG A 295 -5.14 0.90 -13.22
N VAL A 296 -5.42 2.16 -13.53
CA VAL A 296 -5.94 2.58 -14.84
C VAL A 296 -4.75 2.74 -15.77
N ARG A 297 -4.73 2.00 -16.89
CA ARG A 297 -3.70 2.08 -17.94
C ARG A 297 -4.17 2.92 -19.11
#